data_AF-A0A9D7ZZD1-F1
#
_entry.id   AF-A0A9D7ZZD1-F1
#
_cell.length_a   1.000
_cell.length_b   1.000
_cell.length_c   1.000
_cell.angle_alpha   90.00
_cell.angle_beta   90.00
_cell.angle_gamma   90.00
#
_symmetry.space_group_name_H-M   'P 1'
#
loop_
_entity.id
_entity.type
_entity.pdbx_description
1 polymer ?
#
loop_
_entity_poly.entity_id
_entity_poly.type
_entity_poly.pdbx_seq_one_letter_code
_entity_poly.pdbx_strand_id
1 'polypeptide(L)'
;MFVNSWTTTINSSKRSLLQSYLLQGSTTGGRDAGNRSAVTGGAQLDGFIHLLGLILKDTGLPDHTIFKKKTVLPGYFRPTKNWDLVAVVNGERLASIEFKSHVGPSFGNNFNNRVEEALGSATDIWTAYREGAFKPSQKPWLGWLKLLEDAPKTKLKQNVGKST
;
A
#
# COMPACT_ATOMS: atom_id res chain seq x y z
N MET A 1 -19.96 -11.25 -26.18
CA MET A 1 -19.37 -10.01 -26.75
C MET A 1 -19.05 -8.90 -25.72
N PHE A 2 -19.14 -9.13 -24.40
CA PHE A 2 -19.05 -8.05 -23.40
C PHE A 2 -17.71 -7.95 -22.63
N VAL A 3 -16.76 -8.86 -22.82
CA VAL A 3 -15.52 -8.91 -22.02
C VAL A 3 -14.38 -8.04 -22.61
N ASN A 4 -14.35 -7.86 -23.93
CA ASN A 4 -13.21 -7.23 -24.63
C ASN A 4 -13.20 -5.69 -24.60
N SER A 5 -14.36 -5.06 -24.34
CA SER A 5 -14.48 -3.60 -24.27
C SER A 5 -13.90 -3.04 -22.96
N TRP A 6 -14.02 -3.78 -21.86
CA TRP A 6 -13.58 -3.33 -20.53
C TRP A 6 -12.05 -3.28 -20.43
N THR A 7 -11.35 -4.25 -21.01
CA THR A 7 -9.88 -4.32 -20.96
C THR A 7 -9.21 -3.19 -21.76
N THR A 8 -9.81 -2.80 -22.88
CA THR A 8 -9.25 -1.79 -23.80
C THR A 8 -9.37 -0.38 -23.20
N THR A 9 -10.54 -0.03 -22.65
CA THR A 9 -10.76 1.28 -22.01
C THR A 9 -9.86 1.47 -20.79
N ILE A 10 -9.79 0.45 -19.92
CA ILE A 10 -8.91 0.47 -18.73
C ILE A 10 -7.43 0.67 -19.12
N ASN A 11 -6.96 0.02 -20.19
CA ASN A 11 -5.56 0.15 -20.62
C ASN A 11 -5.24 1.54 -21.21
N SER A 12 -6.20 2.18 -21.88
CA SER A 12 -6.02 3.53 -22.43
C SER A 12 -6.03 4.62 -21.34
N SER A 13 -6.96 4.55 -20.39
CA SER A 13 -7.06 5.48 -19.26
C SER A 13 -5.86 5.37 -18.31
N LYS A 14 -5.36 4.15 -18.06
CA LYS A 14 -4.13 3.94 -17.27
C LYS A 14 -2.92 4.64 -17.89
N ARG A 15 -2.78 4.60 -19.22
CA ARG A 15 -1.66 5.26 -19.92
C ARG A 15 -1.74 6.77 -19.82
N SER A 16 -2.93 7.38 -20.00
CA SER A 16 -3.07 8.84 -19.92
C SER A 16 -2.87 9.38 -18.51
N LEU A 17 -3.40 8.69 -17.49
CA LEU A 17 -3.22 9.05 -16.08
C LEU A 17 -1.75 8.94 -15.65
N LEU A 18 -1.08 7.83 -16.01
CA LEU A 18 0.36 7.67 -15.75
C LEU A 18 1.20 8.74 -16.45
N GLN A 19 0.90 9.07 -17.71
CA GLN A 19 1.60 10.15 -18.43
C GLN A 19 1.38 11.52 -17.77
N SER A 20 0.14 11.84 -17.37
CA SER A 20 -0.14 13.12 -16.69
C SER A 20 0.58 13.25 -15.35
N TYR A 21 0.73 12.15 -14.61
CA TYR A 21 1.44 12.12 -13.33
C TYR A 21 2.97 12.24 -13.51
N LEU A 22 3.54 11.58 -14.52
CA LEU A 22 4.95 11.70 -14.86
C LEU A 22 5.31 13.13 -15.32
N LEU A 23 4.40 13.81 -16.03
CA LEU A 23 4.60 15.19 -16.49
C LEU A 23 4.55 16.22 -15.34
N GLN A 24 3.76 15.98 -14.29
CA GLN A 24 3.68 16.86 -13.12
C GLN A 24 4.99 16.95 -12.32
N GLY A 25 5.93 16.01 -12.49
CA GLY A 25 7.24 16.03 -11.84
C GLY A 25 8.31 16.93 -12.49
N SER A 26 8.01 17.62 -13.60
CA SER A 26 9.04 18.25 -14.45
C SER A 26 9.15 19.78 -14.39
N THR A 27 8.45 20.48 -13.49
CA THR A 27 8.53 21.95 -13.42
C THR A 27 8.52 22.49 -12.00
N THR A 28 9.71 22.57 -11.38
CA THR A 28 10.09 23.68 -10.47
C THR A 28 11.62 23.73 -10.40
N GLY A 29 12.22 24.67 -11.13
CA GLY A 29 13.64 25.03 -10.96
C GLY A 29 13.81 25.84 -9.69
N GLY A 30 14.58 25.33 -8.72
CA GLY A 30 14.87 26.03 -7.47
C GLY A 30 15.74 25.25 -6.48
N ARG A 31 17.06 25.27 -6.70
CA ARG A 31 18.20 25.06 -5.75
C ARG A 31 18.06 24.01 -4.61
N ASP A 32 18.39 22.77 -4.95
CA ASP A 32 19.44 21.86 -4.42
C ASP A 32 19.93 21.78 -2.96
N ALA A 33 19.25 22.32 -1.93
CA ALA A 33 19.66 22.08 -0.53
C ALA A 33 18.68 21.25 0.32
N GLY A 34 17.40 21.14 -0.10
CA GLY A 34 16.34 20.48 0.68
C GLY A 34 16.07 19.01 0.36
N ASN A 35 16.62 18.47 -0.74
CA ASN A 35 16.20 17.16 -1.25
C ASN A 35 16.72 15.96 -0.47
N ARG A 36 17.71 16.12 0.44
CA ARG A 36 18.22 15.00 1.24
C ARG A 36 17.28 14.58 2.39
N SER A 37 16.45 15.48 2.92
CA SER A 37 15.49 15.15 3.98
C SER A 37 14.23 14.45 3.43
N ALA A 38 13.90 14.67 2.15
CA ALA A 38 12.80 13.98 1.46
C ALA A 38 13.06 12.48 1.26
N VAL A 39 14.33 12.08 1.13
CA VAL A 39 14.74 10.68 0.90
C VAL A 39 14.68 9.83 2.17
N THR A 40 14.63 10.45 3.35
CA THR A 40 14.56 9.77 4.65
C THR A 40 13.20 9.93 5.36
N GLY A 41 12.29 10.73 4.81
CA GLY A 41 11.05 11.15 5.47
C GLY A 41 9.78 10.38 5.12
N GLY A 42 9.87 9.24 4.42
CA GLY A 42 8.69 8.44 4.05
C GLY A 42 7.85 8.99 2.89
N ALA A 43 8.12 10.23 2.42
CA ALA A 43 7.39 10.88 1.32
C ALA A 43 7.48 10.14 -0.03
N GLN A 44 8.46 9.24 -0.21
CA GLN A 44 8.57 8.43 -1.42
C GLN A 44 7.35 7.52 -1.64
N LEU A 45 6.71 7.06 -0.56
CA LEU A 45 5.56 6.16 -0.65
C LEU A 45 4.25 6.92 -0.92
N ASP A 46 4.20 8.24 -0.67
CA ASP A 46 3.01 9.06 -0.92
C ASP A 46 2.58 8.99 -2.38
N GLY A 47 3.54 8.94 -3.32
CA GLY A 47 3.27 8.76 -4.74
C GLY A 47 2.59 7.42 -5.05
N PHE A 48 3.02 6.33 -4.40
CA PHE A 48 2.40 5.01 -4.55
C PHE A 48 1.01 4.94 -3.92
N ILE A 49 0.83 5.52 -2.74
CA ILE A 49 -0.47 5.63 -2.07
C ILE A 49 -1.45 6.43 -2.95
N HIS A 50 -0.98 7.54 -3.52
CA HIS A 50 -1.76 8.35 -4.44
C HIS A 50 -2.14 7.56 -5.70
N LEU A 51 -1.17 6.91 -6.34
CA LEU A 51 -1.39 6.10 -7.54
C LEU A 51 -2.39 4.97 -7.29
N LEU A 52 -2.27 4.24 -6.18
CA LEU A 52 -3.22 3.18 -5.87
C LEU A 52 -4.62 3.74 -5.61
N GLY A 53 -4.72 4.89 -4.97
CA GLY A 53 -5.99 5.61 -4.84
C GLY A 53 -6.60 5.99 -6.19
N LEU A 54 -5.79 6.43 -7.16
CA LEU A 54 -6.27 6.70 -8.52
C LEU A 54 -6.73 5.42 -9.23
N ILE A 55 -6.02 4.31 -9.06
CA ILE A 55 -6.42 3.01 -9.64
C ILE A 55 -7.76 2.56 -9.04
N LEU A 56 -7.93 2.64 -7.73
CA LEU A 56 -9.20 2.29 -7.07
C LEU A 56 -10.36 3.15 -7.59
N LYS A 57 -10.12 4.46 -7.76
CA LYS A 57 -11.09 5.38 -8.36
C LYS A 57 -11.44 4.98 -9.80
N ASP A 58 -10.44 4.69 -10.63
CA ASP A 58 -10.62 4.27 -12.03
C ASP A 58 -11.37 2.93 -12.14
N THR A 59 -11.24 2.06 -11.14
CA THR A 59 -12.03 0.82 -11.06
C THR A 59 -13.48 1.02 -10.61
N GLY A 60 -13.90 2.26 -10.34
CA GLY A 60 -15.29 2.61 -10.02
C GLY A 60 -15.57 2.95 -8.56
N LEU A 61 -14.55 3.00 -7.68
CA LEU A 61 -14.76 3.44 -6.30
C LEU A 61 -14.90 4.98 -6.25
N PRO A 62 -15.95 5.52 -5.60
CA PRO A 62 -16.06 6.97 -5.42
C PRO A 62 -14.89 7.52 -4.59
N ASP A 63 -14.37 8.69 -4.95
CA ASP A 63 -13.16 9.23 -4.30
C ASP A 63 -13.32 9.42 -2.77
N HIS A 64 -14.52 9.79 -2.32
CA HIS A 64 -14.84 9.95 -0.89
C HIS A 64 -14.82 8.64 -0.09
N THR A 65 -14.74 7.49 -0.76
CA THR A 65 -14.63 6.16 -0.13
C THR A 65 -13.18 5.73 0.09
N ILE A 66 -12.19 6.49 -0.41
CA ILE A 66 -10.77 6.15 -0.39
C ILE A 66 -10.02 7.09 0.56
N PHE A 67 -9.57 6.56 1.69
CA PHE A 67 -8.92 7.31 2.76
C PHE A 67 -7.41 7.02 2.74
N LYS A 68 -6.57 8.07 2.75
CA LYS A 68 -5.09 7.97 2.60
C LYS A 68 -4.32 8.55 3.80
N LYS A 69 -5.03 8.98 4.86
CA LYS A 69 -4.52 9.58 6.11
C LYS A 69 -5.56 9.34 7.22
N LYS A 70 -5.13 9.21 8.48
CA LYS A 70 -6.01 9.00 9.67
C LYS A 70 -6.90 7.76 9.59
N THR A 71 -6.34 6.68 9.08
CA THR A 71 -7.00 5.41 8.77
C THR A 71 -6.82 4.42 9.92
N VAL A 72 -7.35 4.80 11.08
CA VAL A 72 -7.32 4.02 12.32
C VAL A 72 -8.40 2.94 12.27
N LEU A 73 -8.00 1.67 12.36
CA LEU A 73 -8.94 0.54 12.44
C LEU A 73 -8.76 -0.18 13.79
N PRO A 74 -9.86 -0.66 14.41
CA PRO A 74 -9.76 -1.51 15.58
C PRO A 74 -9.08 -2.83 15.23
N GLY A 75 -8.18 -3.27 16.11
CA GLY A 75 -7.64 -4.63 16.11
C GLY A 75 -8.37 -5.48 17.14
N TYR A 76 -7.95 -6.74 17.25
CA TYR A 76 -8.41 -7.63 18.33
C TYR A 76 -7.40 -7.68 19.47
N PHE A 77 -6.13 -7.94 19.14
CA PHE A 77 -5.04 -7.96 20.10
C PHE A 77 -4.53 -6.56 20.39
N ARG A 78 -4.55 -5.68 19.37
CA ARG A 78 -4.24 -4.25 19.54
C ARG A 78 -5.54 -3.45 19.61
N PRO A 79 -5.64 -2.41 20.45
CA PRO A 79 -6.81 -1.54 20.45
C PRO A 79 -7.08 -0.93 19.08
N THR A 80 -6.03 -0.44 18.41
CA THR A 80 -6.12 0.10 17.06
C THR A 80 -4.82 -0.06 16.26
N LYS A 81 -4.92 0.08 14.94
CA LYS A 81 -3.80 0.20 14.00
C LYS A 81 -4.09 1.26 12.95
N ASN A 82 -3.09 2.08 12.64
CA ASN A 82 -3.13 2.96 11.46
C ASN A 82 -2.72 2.17 10.22
N TRP A 83 -3.51 2.29 9.17
CA TRP A 83 -3.21 1.81 7.82
C TRP A 83 -2.85 3.00 6.92
N ASP A 84 -2.19 2.78 5.79
CA ASP A 84 -1.81 3.89 4.89
C ASP A 84 -2.93 4.23 3.91
N LEU A 85 -3.69 3.22 3.45
CA LEU A 85 -4.86 3.39 2.60
C LEU A 85 -5.99 2.46 3.06
N VAL A 86 -7.20 3.00 3.20
CA VAL A 86 -8.42 2.21 3.47
C VAL A 86 -9.50 2.61 2.48
N ALA A 87 -10.21 1.62 1.94
CA ALA A 87 -11.41 1.83 1.12
C ALA A 87 -12.65 1.38 1.89
N VAL A 88 -13.63 2.28 2.06
CA VAL A 88 -14.90 2.03 2.77
C VAL A 88 -16.08 2.49 1.92
N VAL A 89 -16.92 1.55 1.48
CA VAL A 89 -18.08 1.81 0.63
C VAL A 89 -19.34 1.53 1.44
N ASN A 90 -20.27 2.47 1.50
CA ASN A 90 -21.54 2.34 2.26
C ASN A 90 -21.35 1.95 3.74
N GLY A 91 -20.28 2.45 4.38
CA GLY A 91 -19.95 2.09 5.77
C GLY A 91 -19.29 0.71 5.92
N GLU A 92 -19.10 -0.03 4.83
CA GLU A 92 -18.44 -1.33 4.82
C GLU A 92 -17.00 -1.24 4.33
N ARG A 93 -16.07 -1.85 5.07
CA ARG A 93 -14.66 -1.89 4.69
C ARG A 93 -14.46 -2.87 3.55
N LEU A 94 -13.94 -2.37 2.43
CA LEU A 94 -13.56 -3.18 1.29
C LEU A 94 -12.09 -3.62 1.37
N ALA A 95 -11.19 -2.65 1.62
CA ALA A 95 -9.75 -2.89 1.59
C ALA A 95 -9.00 -2.07 2.65
N SER A 96 -7.89 -2.62 3.16
CA SER A 96 -6.92 -1.91 3.99
C SER A 96 -5.51 -2.29 3.56
N ILE A 97 -4.68 -1.29 3.30
CA ILE A 97 -3.40 -1.46 2.60
C ILE A 97 -2.31 -0.73 3.36
N GLU A 98 -1.19 -1.42 3.59
CA GLU A 98 0.01 -0.85 4.19
C GLU A 98 1.13 -0.79 3.13
N PHE A 99 1.90 0.28 3.17
CA PHE A 99 3.04 0.55 2.31
C PHE A 99 4.30 0.63 3.18
N LYS A 100 5.35 -0.07 2.77
CA LYS A 100 6.65 -0.02 3.43
C LYS A 100 7.74 0.19 2.40
N SER A 101 8.72 1.03 2.72
CA SER A 101 9.98 1.11 1.98
C SER A 101 11.07 0.37 2.74
N HIS A 102 12.04 -0.16 2.02
CA HIS A 102 13.16 -0.87 2.61
C HIS A 102 14.44 -0.61 1.84
N VAL A 103 15.43 -0.07 2.56
CA VAL A 103 16.74 0.38 2.08
C VAL A 103 17.78 -0.05 3.11
N GLY A 104 19.01 -0.34 2.67
CA GLY A 104 20.16 -0.51 3.57
C GLY A 104 20.67 -1.95 3.71
N PRO A 105 21.81 -2.14 4.41
CA PRO A 105 22.67 -3.30 4.19
C PRO A 105 22.15 -4.63 4.76
N SER A 106 21.14 -4.61 5.63
CA SER A 106 20.59 -5.79 6.33
C SER A 106 19.19 -6.15 5.84
N PHE A 107 19.15 -6.60 4.59
CA PHE A 107 17.91 -6.98 3.90
C PHE A 107 17.19 -8.17 4.56
N GLY A 108 17.93 -9.19 5.01
CA GLY A 108 17.36 -10.42 5.58
C GLY A 108 16.64 -10.24 6.91
N ASN A 109 17.34 -9.72 7.93
CA ASN A 109 16.75 -9.51 9.25
C ASN A 109 15.55 -8.57 9.19
N ASN A 110 15.66 -7.50 8.40
CA ASN A 110 14.56 -6.59 8.22
C ASN A 110 13.40 -7.23 7.44
N PHE A 111 13.68 -8.06 6.43
CA PHE A 111 12.64 -8.79 5.71
C PHE A 111 11.83 -9.68 6.66
N ASN A 112 12.48 -10.50 7.50
CA ASN A 112 11.77 -11.35 8.47
C ASN A 112 10.89 -10.53 9.42
N ASN A 113 11.45 -9.46 10.00
CA ASN A 113 10.68 -8.57 10.88
C ASN A 113 9.47 -7.94 10.16
N ARG A 114 9.60 -7.57 8.88
CA ARG A 114 8.48 -7.01 8.08
C ARG A 114 7.44 -8.07 7.73
N VAL A 115 7.84 -9.32 7.49
CA VAL A 115 6.91 -10.43 7.27
C VAL A 115 6.10 -10.69 8.53
N GLU A 116 6.75 -10.77 9.70
CA GLU A 116 6.07 -10.93 10.98
C GLU A 116 5.10 -9.78 11.28
N GLU A 117 5.49 -8.53 10.98
CA GLU A 117 4.62 -7.36 11.12
C GLU A 117 3.38 -7.43 10.21
N ALA A 118 3.56 -7.86 8.96
CA ALA A 118 2.46 -8.03 8.00
C ALA A 118 1.51 -9.15 8.44
N LEU A 119 2.05 -10.32 8.81
CA LEU A 119 1.26 -11.46 9.31
C LEU A 119 0.53 -11.12 10.61
N GLY A 120 1.21 -10.45 11.53
CA GLY A 120 0.62 -10.00 12.79
C GLY A 120 -0.49 -8.98 12.58
N SER A 121 -0.34 -8.04 11.64
CA SER A 121 -1.38 -7.07 11.29
C SER A 121 -2.60 -7.75 10.63
N ALA A 122 -2.37 -8.72 9.74
CA ALA A 122 -3.44 -9.45 9.09
C ALA A 122 -4.23 -10.33 10.07
N THR A 123 -3.51 -11.06 10.92
CA THR A 123 -4.11 -11.91 11.96
C THR A 123 -4.98 -11.09 12.93
N ASP A 124 -4.50 -9.91 13.32
CA ASP A 124 -5.19 -9.00 14.22
C ASP A 124 -6.52 -8.49 13.63
N ILE A 125 -6.50 -7.97 12.40
CA ILE A 125 -7.71 -7.46 11.72
C ILE A 125 -8.70 -8.57 11.39
N TRP A 126 -8.24 -9.73 10.88
CA TRP A 126 -9.15 -10.82 10.57
C TRP A 126 -9.73 -11.48 11.81
N THR A 127 -9.02 -11.44 12.94
CA THR A 127 -9.59 -11.85 14.22
C THR A 127 -10.67 -10.86 14.66
N ALA A 128 -10.40 -9.54 14.62
CA ALA A 128 -11.40 -8.52 14.94
C ALA A 128 -12.66 -8.64 14.06
N TYR A 129 -12.47 -8.93 12.77
CA TYR A 129 -13.56 -9.26 11.84
C TYR A 129 -14.41 -10.45 12.32
N ARG A 130 -13.76 -11.57 12.63
CA ARG A 130 -14.43 -12.80 13.07
C ARG A 130 -15.25 -12.58 14.36
N GLU A 131 -14.72 -11.80 15.29
CA GLU A 131 -15.39 -11.45 16.55
C GLU A 131 -16.46 -10.34 16.38
N GLY A 132 -16.61 -9.81 15.16
CA GLY A 132 -17.72 -8.94 14.81
C GLY A 132 -17.47 -7.44 15.00
N ALA A 133 -16.22 -7.00 15.23
CA ALA A 133 -15.86 -5.58 15.30
C ALA A 133 -16.22 -4.79 14.03
N PHE A 134 -16.51 -5.51 12.95
CA PHE A 134 -16.72 -4.99 11.61
C PHE A 134 -18.09 -5.32 11.00
N LYS A 135 -19.02 -5.92 11.74
CA LYS A 135 -20.36 -6.22 11.21
C LYS A 135 -21.09 -4.93 10.79
N PRO A 136 -21.85 -4.94 9.67
CA PRO A 136 -22.15 -6.08 8.80
C PRO A 136 -21.15 -6.28 7.65
N SER A 137 -20.02 -5.55 7.62
CA SER A 137 -19.08 -5.58 6.49
C SER A 137 -18.65 -6.99 6.11
N GLN A 138 -18.32 -7.18 4.83
CA GLN A 138 -17.60 -8.37 4.38
C GLN A 138 -16.20 -8.46 4.97
N LYS A 139 -15.57 -9.64 4.86
CA LYS A 139 -14.18 -9.83 5.30
C LYS A 139 -13.29 -8.86 4.50
N PRO A 140 -12.54 -7.96 5.17
CA PRO A 140 -11.76 -6.96 4.47
C PRO A 140 -10.61 -7.60 3.69
N TRP A 141 -10.37 -7.10 2.49
CA TRP A 141 -9.16 -7.41 1.74
C TRP A 141 -7.97 -6.67 2.36
N LEU A 142 -6.88 -7.38 2.62
CA LEU A 142 -5.68 -6.80 3.22
C LEU A 142 -4.54 -6.81 2.21
N GLY A 143 -3.97 -5.64 1.95
CA GLY A 143 -2.85 -5.45 1.04
C GLY A 143 -1.58 -5.03 1.78
N TRP A 144 -0.44 -5.53 1.32
CA TRP A 144 0.87 -5.09 1.77
C TRP A 144 1.75 -4.83 0.55
N LEU A 145 2.18 -3.59 0.37
CA LEU A 145 3.10 -3.21 -0.70
C LEU A 145 4.44 -2.85 -0.09
N LYS A 146 5.49 -3.53 -0.55
CA LYS A 146 6.87 -3.25 -0.12
C LYS A 146 7.71 -2.77 -1.29
N LEU A 147 8.26 -1.57 -1.18
CA LEU A 147 9.28 -1.06 -2.09
C LEU A 147 10.65 -1.47 -1.54
N LEU A 148 11.41 -2.21 -2.33
CA LEU A 148 12.73 -2.72 -1.97
C LEU A 148 13.81 -2.07 -2.83
N GLU A 149 14.87 -1.59 -2.21
CA GLU A 149 16.07 -1.12 -2.91
C GLU A 149 16.64 -2.21 -3.82
N ASP A 150 16.95 -1.84 -5.07
CA ASP A 150 17.74 -2.71 -5.95
C ASP A 150 19.21 -2.64 -5.54
N ALA A 151 19.72 -3.72 -4.94
CA ALA A 151 21.12 -3.84 -4.53
C ALA A 151 21.61 -5.27 -4.80
N PRO A 152 22.91 -5.51 -5.01
CA PRO A 152 23.43 -6.85 -5.26
C PRO A 152 22.99 -7.89 -4.21
N LYS A 153 22.91 -7.47 -2.93
CA LYS A 153 22.47 -8.32 -1.81
C LYS A 153 20.98 -8.67 -1.82
N THR A 154 20.11 -7.90 -2.51
CA THR A 154 18.68 -8.24 -2.60
C THR A 154 18.39 -9.30 -3.66
N LYS A 155 19.35 -9.56 -4.56
CA LYS A 155 19.26 -10.59 -5.61
C LYS A 155 19.80 -11.95 -5.17
N LEU A 156 20.44 -12.01 -4.01
CA LEU A 156 20.98 -13.26 -3.47
C LEU A 156 19.85 -14.13 -2.90
N LYS A 157 19.89 -15.44 -3.19
CA LYS A 157 19.02 -16.40 -2.50
C LYS A 157 19.33 -16.38 -1.02
N GLN A 158 18.29 -16.15 -0.21
CA GLN A 158 18.36 -16.37 1.23
C GLN A 158 18.49 -17.89 1.48
N ASN A 159 19.54 -18.31 2.18
CA ASN A 159 19.61 -19.67 2.69
C ASN A 159 18.60 -19.78 3.84
N VAL A 160 17.46 -20.41 3.58
CA VAL A 160 16.53 -20.81 4.64
C VAL A 160 17.18 -21.98 5.37
N GLY A 161 18.03 -21.66 6.34
CA GLY A 161 18.52 -22.65 7.28
C GLY A 161 17.32 -23.25 8.00
N LYS A 162 17.13 -24.57 7.91
CA LYS A 162 16.21 -25.28 8.80
C LYS A 162 16.70 -25.01 10.22
N SER A 163 15.92 -24.31 11.04
CA SER A 163 16.20 -24.29 12.47
C SER A 163 16.03 -25.72 12.97
N THR A 164 17.14 -26.31 13.40
CA THR A 164 17.17 -27.55 14.17
C THR A 164 16.49 -27.36 15.52
#